data_AF-A0A800EXT9-F1
#
_entry.id   AF-A0A800EXT9-F1
#
_cell.length_a   1.000
_cell.length_b   1.000
_cell.length_c   1.000
_cell.angle_alpha   90.00
_cell.angle_beta   90.00
_cell.angle_gamma   90.00
#
_symmetry.space_group_name_H-M   'P 1'
#
loop_
_entity.id
_entity.type
_entity.pdbx_description
1 polymer ?
#
loop_
_entity_poly.entity_id
_entity_poly.type
_entity_poly.pdbx_seq_one_letter_code
_entity_poly.pdbx_strand_id
1 'polypeptide(L)' 'MAIEAGISAPDFTLASHENEPIMLSELRGNPVVLVFHPLS' A
#
# COMPACT_ATOMS: atom_id res chain seq x y z
N MET A 1 -16.77 -0.24 -2.22
CA MET A 1 -16.55 -0.06 -0.78
C MET A 1 -15.76 1.22 -0.58
N ALA A 2 -16.17 2.09 0.33
CA ALA A 2 -15.37 3.26 0.71
C ALA A 2 -14.25 2.82 1.66
N ILE A 3 -13.09 3.46 1.57
CA ILE A 3 -11.99 3.29 2.53
C ILE A 3 -12.18 4.34 3.62
N GLU A 4 -12.26 3.90 4.87
CA GLU A 4 -12.51 4.73 6.04
C GLU A 4 -11.49 4.43 7.15
N ALA A 5 -11.26 5.36 8.07
CA ALA A 5 -10.34 5.12 9.17
C ALA A 5 -10.89 4.06 10.14
N GLY A 6 -10.01 3.19 10.66
CA GLY A 6 -10.35 2.17 11.65
C GLY A 6 -10.77 0.81 11.07
N ILE A 7 -10.96 0.70 9.75
CA ILE A 7 -11.12 -0.61 9.09
C ILE A 7 -9.75 -1.25 8.83
N SER A 8 -9.73 -2.58 8.69
CA SER A 8 -8.54 -3.27 8.19
C SER A 8 -8.24 -2.83 6.76
N ALA A 9 -7.00 -2.41 6.50
CA ALA A 9 -6.56 -2.10 5.15
C ALA A 9 -6.69 -3.36 4.25
N PRO A 10 -7.29 -3.23 3.05
CA PRO A 10 -7.37 -4.35 2.12
C PRO A 10 -5.97 -4.74 1.66
N ASP A 11 -5.76 -6.04 1.41
CA ASP A 11 -4.51 -6.50 0.83
C ASP A 11 -4.50 -6.21 -0.67
N PHE A 12 -3.37 -5.76 -1.19
CA PHE A 12 -3.19 -5.44 -2.60
C PHE A 12 -1.71 -5.53 -2.97
N THR A 13 -1.46 -5.65 -4.27
CA THR A 13 -0.11 -5.60 -4.86
C THR A 13 -0.02 -4.37 -5.74
N LEU A 14 1.01 -3.55 -5.54
CA LEU A 14 1.33 -2.40 -6.39
C LEU A 14 2.78 -2.48 -6.84
N ALA A 15 3.08 -1.87 -7.98
CA ALA A 15 4.46 -1.60 -8.39
C ALA A 15 5.03 -0.49 -7.49
N SER A 16 6.26 -0.70 -7.01
CA SER A 16 7.01 0.30 -6.25
C SER A 16 7.56 1.39 -7.16
N HIS A 17 8.23 2.38 -6.58
CA HIS A 17 8.97 3.40 -7.33
C HIS A 17 10.13 2.82 -8.16
N GLU A 18 10.58 1.60 -7.84
CA GLU A 18 11.58 0.84 -8.61
C GLU A 18 10.92 -0.12 -9.61
N ASN A 19 9.59 -0.05 -9.78
CA ASN A 19 8.78 -0.91 -10.62
C ASN A 19 8.74 -2.40 -10.18
N GLU A 20 9.10 -2.66 -8.93
CA GLU A 20 9.03 -3.99 -8.31
C GLU A 20 7.66 -4.23 -7.68
N PRO A 21 7.05 -5.42 -7.84
CA PRO A 21 5.77 -5.73 -7.22
C PRO A 21 5.93 -5.93 -5.71
N ILE A 22 5.14 -5.19 -4.92
CA ILE A 22 5.11 -5.30 -3.46
C ILE A 22 3.67 -5.56 -3.01
N MET A 23 3.47 -6.54 -2.13
CA MET A 23 2.18 -6.82 -1.51
C MET A 23 2.10 -6.19 -0.12
N LEU A 24 1.00 -5.51 0.21
CA LEU A 24 0.86 -4.78 1.48
C LEU A 24 1.07 -5.71 2.70
N SER A 25 0.56 -6.94 2.65
CA SER A 25 0.71 -7.90 3.75
C SER A 25 2.15 -8.32 4.05
N GLU A 26 3.09 -8.15 3.11
CA GLU A 26 4.53 -8.41 3.32
C GLU A 26 5.19 -7.40 4.26
N LEU A 27 4.59 -6.20 4.41
CA LEU A 27 5.10 -5.11 5.24
C LEU A 27 4.52 -5.09 6.66
N ARG A 28 3.76 -6.12 7.05
CA ARG A 28 3.16 -6.23 8.39
C ARG A 28 4.24 -6.23 9.49
N GLY A 29 3.84 -5.76 10.67
CA GLY A 29 4.74 -5.60 11.83
C GLY A 29 5.33 -4.20 11.96
N ASN A 30 5.16 -3.35 10.94
CA ASN A 30 5.56 -1.95 10.97
C ASN A 30 4.37 -1.04 10.60
N PRO A 31 4.31 0.20 11.11
CA PRO A 31 3.44 1.23 10.54
C PRO A 31 3.83 1.51 9.09
N VAL A 32 2.88 1.41 8.16
CA VAL A 32 3.10 1.62 6.73
C VAL A 32 2.34 2.88 6.29
N VAL A 33 2.99 3.72 5.50
CA VAL A 33 2.39 4.90 4.86
C VAL A 33 2.35 4.69 3.35
N LEU A 34 1.16 4.75 2.76
CA LEU A 34 0.97 4.64 1.32
C LEU A 34 0.81 6.04 0.71
N VAL A 35 1.68 6.39 -0.23
CA VAL A 35 1.65 7.69 -0.93
C VAL A 35 1.48 7.44 -2.41
N PHE A 36 0.43 8.01 -3.00
CA PHE A 36 0.24 8.06 -4.45
C PHE A 36 0.73 9.41 -4.97
N HIS A 37 1.64 9.41 -5.93
CA HIS A 37 2.15 10.62 -6.58
C HIS A 37 2.32 10.39 -8.08
N PRO A 38 2.40 11.46 -8.90
CA PRO A 38 2.68 11.33 -10.32
C PRO A 38 4.04 10.68 -10.55
N LEU A 39 4.12 9.71 -11.45
CA LEU A 39 5.38 9.30 -12.04
C LEU A 39 5.87 10.49 -12.88
N SER A 40 7.04 11.04 -12.55
CA SER A 40 7.65 12.17 -13.26
C SER A 40 8.38 11.72 -14.51
#